data_AF-A0A939V691-F1
#
_entry.id   AF-A0A939V691-F1
#
_cell.length_a   1.000
_cell.length_b   1.000
_cell.length_c   1.000
_cell.angle_alpha   90.00
_cell.angle_beta   90.00
_cell.angle_gamma   90.00
#
_symmetry.space_group_name_H-M   'P 1'
#
loop_
_entity.id
_entity.type
_entity.pdbx_description
1 polymer ?
#
loop_
_entity_poly.entity_id
_entity_poly.type
_entity_poly.pdbx_seq_one_letter_code
_entity_poly.pdbx_strand_id
1 'polypeptide(L)'
;MQWNQAIAEKRLSDMKMPDMPITPIKPKIATVPSDWFAQYKKLCHEFMRSLSDCVQELALMNLGRDEFMDLLMGRKVPDNLSFRFRTPLVWGGKLEIDNMFMCFTFPQSQNLDRFIIEQYGNETIWLPNPEKKIYLPIHSTISGNGGNATADRLSQFAATMNTGRRQS
;
A
#
# COMPACT_ATOMS: atom_id res chain seq x y z
N MET A 1 15.57 11.10 -20.68
CA MET A 1 15.55 9.89 -21.53
C MET A 1 14.25 9.17 -21.23
N GLN A 2 13.41 8.92 -22.23
CA GLN A 2 12.14 8.22 -22.05
C GLN A 2 12.39 6.80 -21.55
N TRP A 3 11.73 6.39 -20.46
CA TRP A 3 11.82 5.04 -19.95
C TRP A 3 10.88 4.11 -20.71
N ASN A 4 11.37 2.92 -21.05
CA ASN A 4 10.54 1.79 -21.41
C ASN A 4 10.32 0.89 -20.18
N GLN A 5 9.51 -0.15 -20.35
CA GLN A 5 9.14 -1.06 -19.26
C GLN A 5 10.36 -1.71 -18.60
N ALA A 6 11.31 -2.21 -19.41
CA ALA A 6 12.50 -2.90 -18.90
C ALA A 6 13.40 -1.99 -18.05
N ILE A 7 13.53 -0.70 -18.41
CA ILE A 7 14.27 0.27 -17.60
C ILE A 7 13.56 0.52 -16.27
N ALA A 8 12.23 0.65 -16.29
CA ALA A 8 11.43 0.88 -15.10
C ALA A 8 11.48 -0.32 -14.13
N GLU A 9 11.32 -1.54 -14.64
CA GLU A 9 11.43 -2.79 -13.85
C GLU A 9 12.83 -2.96 -13.27
N LYS A 10 13.87 -2.74 -14.08
CA LYS A 10 15.26 -2.76 -13.60
C LYS A 10 15.46 -1.75 -12.48
N ARG A 11 14.92 -0.53 -12.62
CA ARG A 11 15.07 0.51 -11.60
C ARG A 11 14.39 0.13 -10.29
N LEU A 12 13.21 -0.49 -10.34
CA LEU A 12 12.53 -1.02 -9.16
C LEU A 12 13.31 -2.16 -8.50
N SER A 13 13.90 -3.05 -9.30
CA SER A 13 14.80 -4.10 -8.80
C SER A 13 16.02 -3.51 -8.07
N ASP A 14 16.65 -2.47 -8.62
CA ASP A 14 17.76 -1.75 -7.97
C ASP A 14 17.31 -1.12 -6.63
N MET A 15 16.05 -0.70 -6.54
CA MET A 15 15.39 -0.19 -5.32
C MET A 15 14.84 -1.29 -4.40
N LYS A 16 15.18 -2.57 -4.64
CA LYS A 16 14.74 -3.73 -3.84
C LYS A 16 13.23 -3.97 -3.85
N MET A 17 12.58 -3.65 -4.97
CA MET A 17 11.16 -3.90 -5.22
C MET A 17 10.95 -4.59 -6.58
N PRO A 18 11.65 -5.71 -6.86
CA PRO A 18 11.63 -6.35 -8.20
C PRO A 18 10.25 -6.89 -8.60
N ASP A 19 9.38 -7.08 -7.62
CA ASP A 19 8.04 -7.65 -7.73
C ASP A 19 6.93 -6.60 -7.75
N MET A 20 7.27 -5.32 -7.66
CA MET A 20 6.29 -4.23 -7.75
C MET A 20 5.73 -4.17 -9.19
N PRO A 21 4.45 -4.50 -9.41
CA PRO A 21 3.85 -4.34 -10.73
C PRO A 21 3.73 -2.86 -11.07
N ILE A 22 3.90 -2.54 -12.35
CA ILE A 22 3.84 -1.19 -12.87
C ILE A 22 2.85 -1.08 -14.02
N THR A 23 2.29 0.12 -14.18
CA THR A 23 1.41 0.43 -15.32
C THR A 23 1.88 1.72 -15.98
N PRO A 24 1.97 1.76 -17.32
CA PRO A 24 2.32 2.99 -18.02
C PRO A 24 1.13 3.93 -18.05
N ILE A 25 1.39 5.21 -17.80
CA ILE A 25 0.41 6.27 -18.02
C ILE A 25 1.04 7.41 -18.82
N LYS A 26 0.21 8.15 -19.55
CA LYS A 26 0.58 9.46 -20.10
C LYS A 26 0.06 10.53 -19.14
N PRO A 27 0.93 11.24 -18.40
CA PRO A 27 0.48 12.23 -17.43
C PRO A 27 -0.41 13.28 -18.09
N LYS A 28 -1.60 13.47 -17.54
CA LYS A 28 -2.51 14.56 -17.92
C LYS A 28 -2.83 15.35 -16.68
N ILE A 29 -2.49 16.63 -16.67
CA ILE A 29 -2.78 17.50 -15.53
C ILE A 29 -4.30 17.55 -15.34
N ALA A 30 -4.74 17.16 -14.14
CA ALA A 30 -6.14 17.17 -13.75
C ALA A 30 -6.38 18.20 -12.65
N THR A 31 -7.58 18.75 -12.62
CA THR A 31 -8.03 19.62 -11.54
C THR A 31 -8.25 18.78 -10.28
N VAL A 32 -7.53 19.11 -9.22
CA VAL A 32 -7.74 18.50 -7.90
C VAL A 32 -8.80 19.31 -7.15
N PRO A 33 -9.87 18.67 -6.63
CA PRO A 33 -10.89 19.36 -5.83
C PRO A 33 -10.27 20.12 -4.66
N SER A 34 -10.78 21.30 -4.33
CA SER A 34 -10.21 22.13 -3.25
C SER A 34 -10.33 21.48 -1.87
N ASP A 35 -11.32 20.61 -1.67
CA ASP A 35 -11.60 19.86 -0.45
C ASP A 35 -10.95 18.45 -0.45
N TRP A 36 -10.06 18.15 -1.41
CA TRP A 36 -9.44 16.83 -1.57
C TRP A 36 -8.84 16.28 -0.27
N PHE A 37 -8.23 17.13 0.56
CA PHE A 37 -7.58 16.67 1.79
C PHE A 37 -8.60 16.23 2.85
N ALA A 38 -9.75 16.89 2.93
CA ALA A 38 -10.83 16.48 3.83
C ALA A 38 -11.43 15.14 3.37
N GLN A 39 -11.61 14.96 2.06
CA GLN A 39 -12.04 13.69 1.46
C GLN A 39 -11.00 12.58 1.68
N TYR A 40 -9.71 12.87 1.47
CA TYR A 40 -8.61 11.93 1.70
C TYR A 40 -8.58 11.41 3.13
N LYS A 41 -8.75 12.27 4.14
CA LYS A 41 -8.80 11.82 5.54
C LYS A 41 -9.93 10.84 5.81
N LYS A 42 -11.13 11.10 5.26
CA LYS A 42 -12.27 10.17 5.35
C LYS A 42 -11.95 8.86 4.64
N LEU A 43 -11.40 8.96 3.44
CA LEU A 43 -11.01 7.81 2.63
C LEU A 43 -9.96 6.94 3.31
N CYS A 44 -8.98 7.51 4.02
CA CYS A 44 -8.01 6.75 4.81
C CYS A 44 -8.71 5.89 5.88
N HIS A 45 -9.72 6.43 6.57
CA HIS A 45 -10.48 5.67 7.55
C HIS A 45 -11.28 4.52 6.91
N GLU A 46 -11.89 4.78 5.75
CA GLU A 46 -12.64 3.77 5.00
C GLU A 46 -11.71 2.68 4.44
N PHE A 47 -10.56 3.08 3.89
CA PHE A 47 -9.54 2.19 3.39
C PHE A 47 -9.06 1.24 4.49
N MET A 48 -8.74 1.76 5.68
CA MET A 48 -8.33 0.96 6.83
C MET A 48 -9.36 -0.11 7.21
N ARG A 49 -10.64 0.27 7.31
CA ARG A 49 -11.74 -0.67 7.60
C ARG A 49 -11.94 -1.72 6.50
N SER A 50 -11.62 -1.34 5.26
CA SER A 50 -11.68 -2.24 4.12
C SER A 50 -10.59 -3.32 4.14
N LEU A 51 -9.54 -3.21 4.98
CA LEU A 51 -8.43 -4.17 5.06
C LEU A 51 -8.79 -5.48 5.77
N SER A 52 -10.04 -5.63 6.23
CA SER A 52 -10.53 -6.90 6.81
C SER A 52 -10.51 -8.07 5.81
N ASP A 53 -10.40 -7.80 4.52
CA ASP A 53 -10.17 -8.80 3.46
C ASP A 53 -8.68 -9.09 3.20
N CYS A 54 -7.75 -8.32 3.78
CA CYS A 54 -6.29 -8.43 3.60
C CYS A 54 -5.57 -8.92 4.87
N VAL A 55 -6.24 -9.73 5.70
CA VAL A 55 -5.70 -10.17 7.00
C VAL A 55 -4.43 -11.01 6.83
N GLN A 56 -4.32 -11.77 5.74
CA GLN A 56 -3.14 -12.58 5.47
C GLN A 56 -1.91 -11.72 5.22
N GLU A 57 -2.04 -10.67 4.41
CA GLU A 57 -0.99 -9.69 4.16
C GLU A 57 -0.64 -8.95 5.44
N LEU A 58 -1.63 -8.49 6.21
CA LEU A 58 -1.39 -7.80 7.48
C LEU A 58 -0.62 -8.66 8.49
N ALA A 59 -0.89 -9.97 8.56
CA ALA A 59 -0.16 -10.86 9.45
C ALA A 59 1.34 -10.96 9.14
N LEU A 60 1.70 -10.79 7.87
CA LEU A 60 3.10 -10.76 7.40
C LEU A 60 3.81 -9.44 7.71
N MET A 61 3.06 -8.38 8.06
CA MET A 61 3.63 -7.08 8.41
C MET A 61 4.22 -7.02 9.83
N ASN A 62 4.08 -8.09 10.61
CA ASN A 62 4.63 -8.19 11.97
C ASN A 62 4.15 -7.08 12.92
N LEU A 63 2.90 -6.63 12.77
CA LEU A 63 2.29 -5.63 13.64
C LEU A 63 2.03 -6.20 15.05
N GLY A 64 2.13 -5.35 16.07
CA GLY A 64 1.63 -5.68 17.40
C GLY A 64 0.11 -5.89 17.38
N ARG A 65 -0.44 -6.60 18.37
CA ARG A 65 -1.89 -6.86 18.45
C ARG A 65 -2.70 -5.57 18.46
N ASP A 66 -2.30 -4.61 19.27
CA ASP A 66 -3.03 -3.34 19.42
C ASP A 66 -2.93 -2.50 18.14
N GLU A 67 -1.76 -2.43 17.52
CA GLU A 67 -1.56 -1.76 16.23
C GLU A 67 -2.41 -2.37 15.11
N PHE A 68 -2.46 -3.70 15.05
CA PHE A 68 -3.30 -4.42 14.10
C PHE A 68 -4.78 -4.11 14.31
N MET A 69 -5.24 -4.12 15.57
CA MET A 69 -6.63 -3.86 15.90
C MET A 69 -7.01 -2.39 15.64
N ASP A 70 -6.17 -1.44 16.04
CA ASP A 70 -6.39 -0.01 15.78
C ASP A 70 -6.40 0.29 14.28
N LEU A 71 -5.57 -0.40 13.50
CA LEU A 71 -5.57 -0.30 12.05
C LEU A 71 -6.90 -0.79 11.48
N LEU A 72 -7.34 -2.01 11.78
CA LEU A 72 -8.58 -2.56 11.22
C LEU A 72 -9.85 -1.82 11.66
N MET A 73 -9.84 -1.22 12.86
CA MET A 73 -10.94 -0.38 13.34
C MET A 73 -10.94 1.02 12.68
N GLY A 74 -9.90 1.35 11.91
CA GLY A 74 -9.73 2.65 11.28
C GLY A 74 -9.40 3.77 12.26
N ARG A 75 -8.73 3.44 13.38
CA ARG A 75 -8.37 4.38 14.44
C ARG A 75 -6.99 5.00 14.23
N LYS A 76 -5.99 4.16 13.93
CA LYS A 76 -4.60 4.59 13.79
C LYS A 76 -3.88 3.77 12.73
N VAL A 77 -3.12 4.46 11.88
CA VAL A 77 -2.14 3.82 10.99
C VAL A 77 -0.85 3.61 11.79
N PRO A 78 -0.26 2.41 11.79
CA PRO A 78 1.04 2.18 12.41
C PRO A 78 2.12 3.09 11.82
N ASP A 79 3.05 3.56 12.65
CA ASP A 79 4.01 4.61 12.29
C ASP A 79 4.93 4.18 11.11
N ASN A 80 5.15 2.87 10.95
CA ASN A 80 5.94 2.32 9.86
C ASN A 80 5.15 2.02 8.57
N LEU A 81 3.87 2.40 8.47
CA LEU A 81 3.04 2.19 7.29
C LEU A 81 2.61 3.50 6.63
N SER A 82 2.44 3.47 5.31
CA SER A 82 2.03 4.61 4.50
C SER A 82 0.95 4.21 3.51
N PHE A 83 -0.02 5.10 3.29
CA PHE A 83 -0.92 5.02 2.14
C PHE A 83 -0.28 5.62 0.90
N ARG A 84 -0.61 5.05 -0.25
CA ARG A 84 -0.16 5.52 -1.57
C ARG A 84 -1.32 5.48 -2.55
N PHE A 85 -1.33 6.43 -3.47
CA PHE A 85 -2.17 6.35 -4.64
C PHE A 85 -1.46 5.58 -5.76
N ARG A 86 -2.22 4.74 -6.48
CA ARG A 86 -1.75 4.10 -7.72
C ARG A 86 -1.55 5.14 -8.81
N THR A 87 -2.54 6.03 -8.95
CA THR A 87 -2.48 7.21 -9.80
C THR A 87 -2.62 8.46 -8.95
N PRO A 88 -1.63 9.37 -8.96
CA PRO A 88 -1.73 10.68 -8.30
C PRO A 88 -2.92 11.50 -8.78
N LEU A 89 -3.55 12.25 -7.86
CA LEU A 89 -4.73 13.09 -8.16
C LEU A 89 -4.43 14.12 -9.26
N VAL A 90 -3.23 14.71 -9.23
CA VAL A 90 -2.76 15.68 -10.24
C VAL A 90 -2.66 15.11 -11.64
N TRP A 91 -2.65 13.78 -11.78
CA TRP A 91 -2.63 13.06 -13.06
C TRP A 91 -3.95 12.34 -13.36
N GLY A 92 -5.04 12.73 -12.70
CA GLY A 92 -6.38 12.19 -12.93
C GLY A 92 -6.74 10.99 -12.05
N GLY A 93 -5.93 10.68 -11.04
CA GLY A 93 -6.28 9.71 -10.01
C GLY A 93 -7.53 10.12 -9.24
N LYS A 94 -8.33 9.14 -8.83
CA LYS A 94 -9.57 9.36 -8.08
C LYS A 94 -9.35 9.18 -6.57
N LEU A 95 -10.18 9.86 -5.79
CA LEU A 95 -10.28 9.67 -4.34
C LEU A 95 -11.19 8.48 -4.05
N GLU A 96 -10.69 7.27 -4.29
CA GLU A 96 -11.41 6.02 -4.08
C GLU A 96 -10.47 4.93 -3.54
N ILE A 97 -11.04 3.94 -2.85
CA ILE A 97 -10.28 2.84 -2.21
C ILE A 97 -9.45 2.08 -3.24
N ASP A 98 -10.01 1.86 -4.44
CA ASP A 98 -9.35 1.10 -5.50
C ASP A 98 -8.12 1.83 -6.05
N ASN A 99 -8.06 3.16 -5.96
CA ASN A 99 -6.87 3.93 -6.33
C ASN A 99 -5.82 3.98 -5.21
N MET A 100 -6.02 3.27 -4.09
CA MET A 100 -5.10 3.27 -2.95
C MET A 100 -4.47 1.91 -2.71
N PHE A 101 -3.29 1.94 -2.09
CA PHE A 101 -2.67 0.78 -1.46
C PHE A 101 -1.83 1.23 -0.26
N MET A 102 -1.47 0.26 0.57
CA MET A 102 -0.62 0.43 1.74
C MET A 102 0.71 -0.30 1.54
N CYS A 103 1.78 0.31 2.03
CA CYS A 103 3.10 -0.31 2.10
C CYS A 103 3.85 0.21 3.31
N PHE A 104 4.99 -0.40 3.61
CA PHE A 104 5.91 0.11 4.61
C PHE A 104 6.46 1.50 4.23
N THR A 105 6.53 2.40 5.21
CA THR A 105 7.07 3.75 5.09
C THR A 105 8.55 3.72 4.69
N PHE A 106 9.35 2.87 5.35
CA PHE A 106 10.77 2.73 5.06
C PHE A 106 11.14 1.28 4.73
N PRO A 107 11.87 1.01 3.63
CA PRO A 107 12.28 1.96 2.58
C PRO A 107 11.26 2.18 1.44
N GLN A 108 10.17 1.42 1.39
CA GLN A 108 9.35 1.24 0.19
C GLN A 108 8.66 2.53 -0.25
N SER A 109 7.89 3.15 0.64
CA SER A 109 7.18 4.41 0.38
C SER A 109 8.13 5.48 -0.22
N GLN A 110 9.31 5.67 0.38
CA GLN A 110 10.31 6.62 -0.11
C GLN A 110 10.91 6.23 -1.47
N ASN A 111 11.16 4.94 -1.70
CA ASN A 111 11.65 4.46 -2.99
C ASN A 111 10.62 4.69 -4.10
N LEU A 112 9.32 4.56 -3.81
CA LEU A 112 8.26 4.83 -4.76
C LEU A 112 8.17 6.32 -5.15
N ASP A 113 8.34 7.23 -4.18
CA ASP A 113 8.45 8.67 -4.49
C ASP A 113 9.61 8.93 -5.44
N ARG A 114 10.78 8.40 -5.11
CA ARG A 114 11.99 8.55 -5.92
C ARG A 114 11.79 7.98 -7.32
N PHE A 115 11.19 6.79 -7.43
CA PHE A 115 10.90 6.14 -8.71
C PHE A 115 10.00 7.00 -9.60
N ILE A 116 8.98 7.65 -9.03
CA ILE A 116 8.08 8.54 -9.77
C ILE A 116 8.80 9.84 -10.17
N ILE A 117 9.56 10.45 -9.24
CA ILE A 117 10.27 11.71 -9.48
C ILE A 117 11.34 11.58 -10.57
N GLU A 118 12.06 10.46 -10.62
CA GLU A 118 13.12 10.22 -11.61
C GLU A 118 12.61 10.18 -13.07
N GLN A 119 11.29 10.01 -13.25
CA GLN A 119 10.63 9.98 -14.55
C GLN A 119 9.98 11.33 -14.92
N TYR A 120 10.15 12.36 -14.09
CA TYR A 120 9.52 13.66 -14.31
C TYR A 120 9.90 14.25 -15.67
N GLY A 121 8.90 14.73 -16.41
CA GLY A 121 9.06 15.30 -17.75
C GLY A 121 9.03 14.27 -18.89
N ASN A 122 8.95 12.97 -18.61
CA ASN A 122 8.73 11.95 -19.64
C ASN A 122 7.27 11.99 -20.16
N GLU A 123 7.09 11.65 -21.44
CA GLU A 123 5.76 11.58 -22.06
C GLU A 123 4.92 10.44 -21.50
N THR A 124 5.59 9.32 -21.18
CA THR A 124 5.00 8.17 -20.49
C THR A 124 5.77 7.93 -19.21
N ILE A 125 5.07 7.76 -18.10
CA ILE A 125 5.65 7.39 -16.81
C ILE A 125 5.08 6.05 -16.37
N TRP A 126 5.85 5.34 -15.56
CA TRP A 126 5.48 4.06 -14.98
C TRP A 126 5.11 4.28 -13.52
N LEU A 127 3.92 3.84 -13.13
CA LEU A 127 3.41 3.97 -11.78
C LEU A 127 3.24 2.62 -11.09
N PRO A 128 3.48 2.52 -9.77
CA PRO A 128 3.22 1.30 -9.01
C PRO A 128 1.73 0.97 -9.00
N ASN A 129 1.39 -0.28 -9.29
CA ASN A 129 0.00 -0.74 -9.37
C ASN A 129 -0.20 -2.15 -8.77
N PRO A 130 0.07 -2.35 -7.47
CA PRO A 130 -0.04 -3.66 -6.82
C PRO A 130 -1.47 -4.16 -6.77
N GLU A 131 -1.84 -5.31 -7.32
CA GLU A 131 -3.25 -5.75 -7.38
C GLU A 131 -3.98 -5.73 -6.02
N LYS A 132 -3.25 -5.98 -4.93
CA LYS A 132 -3.77 -6.00 -3.57
C LYS A 132 -3.76 -4.61 -2.92
N LYS A 133 -4.59 -4.43 -1.89
CA LYS A 133 -4.59 -3.22 -1.05
C LYS A 133 -3.31 -3.08 -0.22
N ILE A 134 -2.58 -4.17 0.01
CA ILE A 134 -1.31 -4.16 0.74
C ILE A 134 -0.23 -4.70 -0.18
N TYR A 135 0.82 -3.91 -0.37
CA TYR A 135 2.03 -4.35 -1.05
C TYR A 135 3.08 -4.81 -0.03
N LEU A 136 3.56 -6.03 -0.22
CA LEU A 136 4.66 -6.63 0.52
C LEU A 136 5.71 -7.13 -0.48
N PRO A 137 6.98 -6.70 -0.38
CA PRO A 137 8.03 -7.22 -1.23
C PRO A 137 8.21 -8.74 -1.03
N ILE A 138 8.39 -9.51 -2.10
CA ILE A 138 8.62 -10.97 -2.01
C ILE A 138 9.74 -11.34 -1.03
N HIS A 139 10.79 -10.53 -0.91
CA HIS A 139 11.88 -10.82 0.04
C HIS A 139 11.50 -10.66 1.51
N SER A 140 10.42 -9.93 1.81
CA SER A 140 9.89 -9.78 3.18
C SER A 140 9.06 -10.99 3.64
N THR A 141 8.67 -11.89 2.73
CA THR A 141 7.90 -13.10 3.06
C THR A 141 8.77 -14.34 3.31
N ILE A 142 10.07 -14.29 2.97
CA ILE A 142 10.97 -15.47 2.97
C ILE A 142 11.94 -15.52 4.18
N SER A 143 12.13 -14.43 4.93
CA SER A 143 13.12 -14.42 6.03
C SER A 143 12.57 -14.85 7.40
N GLY A 144 12.05 -16.07 7.51
CA GLY A 144 11.83 -16.67 8.82
C GLY A 144 11.29 -18.09 8.77
N ASN A 145 11.90 -18.99 9.55
CA ASN A 145 11.40 -20.31 9.97
C ASN A 145 10.03 -20.21 10.74
N GLY A 146 9.08 -19.43 10.25
CA GLY A 146 7.94 -18.90 10.98
C GLY A 146 6.57 -19.39 10.49
N GLY A 147 6.51 -20.52 9.77
CA GLY A 147 5.22 -21.11 9.35
C GLY A 147 4.24 -21.26 10.51
N ASN A 148 4.75 -21.62 11.70
CA ASN A 148 3.95 -21.70 12.92
C ASN A 148 3.60 -20.30 13.46
N ALA A 149 4.53 -19.34 13.45
CA ALA A 149 4.29 -17.99 13.99
C ALA A 149 3.23 -17.20 13.19
N THR A 150 3.21 -17.33 11.86
CA THR A 150 2.19 -16.71 11.02
C THR A 150 0.82 -17.37 11.21
N ALA A 151 0.77 -18.70 11.27
CA ALA A 151 -0.45 -19.45 11.53
C ALA A 151 -1.03 -19.16 12.93
N ASP A 152 -0.17 -19.04 13.95
CA ASP A 152 -0.56 -18.68 15.31
C ASP A 152 -1.12 -17.24 15.37
N ARG A 153 -0.49 -16.30 14.65
CA ARG A 153 -0.99 -14.92 14.55
C ARG A 153 -2.33 -14.83 13.84
N LEU A 154 -2.49 -15.52 12.71
CA LEU A 154 -3.76 -15.60 12.00
C LEU A 154 -4.85 -16.17 12.90
N SER A 155 -4.54 -17.20 13.70
CA SER A 155 -5.47 -17.79 14.66
C SER A 155 -5.84 -16.80 15.78
N GLN A 156 -4.87 -16.05 16.32
CA GLN A 156 -5.09 -15.01 17.33
C GLN A 156 -5.95 -13.85 16.79
N PHE A 157 -5.71 -13.43 15.54
CA PHE A 157 -6.50 -12.41 14.87
C PHE A 157 -7.93 -12.88 14.60
N ALA A 158 -8.10 -14.10 14.08
CA ALA A 158 -9.41 -14.70 13.86
C ALA A 158 -10.23 -14.81 15.16
N ALA A 159 -9.59 -15.25 16.26
CA ALA A 159 -10.24 -15.30 17.57
C ALA A 159 -10.69 -13.90 18.04
N THR A 160 -9.83 -12.88 17.86
CA THR A 160 -10.13 -11.50 18.27
C THR A 160 -11.27 -10.88 17.45
N MET A 161 -11.31 -11.14 16.14
CA MET A 161 -12.40 -10.71 15.26
C MET A 161 -13.75 -11.34 15.63
N ASN A 162 -13.74 -12.62 16.01
CA ASN A 162 -14.95 -13.33 16.44
C ASN A 162 -15.45 -12.85 17.81
N THR A 163 -14.56 -12.47 18.74
CA THR A 163 -14.96 -11.87 20.02
C THR A 163 -15.51 -10.46 19.87
N GLY A 164 -14.95 -9.64 18.97
CA GLY A 164 -15.44 -8.28 18.72
C GLY A 164 -16.85 -8.24 18.11
N ARG A 165 -17.22 -9.26 17.32
CA ARG A 165 -18.58 -9.40 16.75
C ARG A 165 -19.63 -9.90 17.74
N ARG A 166 -19.23 -10.46 18.89
CA ARG A 166 -20.17 -10.99 19.91
C ARG A 166 -20.52 -9.96 20.99
N GLN A 167 -19.90 -8.78 20.96
CA GLN A 167 -20.13 -7.70 21.95
C GLN A 167 -20.76 -6.43 21.35
N SER A 168 -21.22 -6.49 20.09
CA SER A 168 -22.00 -5.43 19.43
C SER A 168 -23.49 -5.76 19.44
#